data_AF-A0A2W6BBA8-F1
#
_entry.id   AF-A0A2W6BBA8-F1
#
_cell.length_a   1.000
_cell.length_b   1.000
_cell.length_c   1.000
_cell.angle_alpha   90.00
_cell.angle_beta   90.00
_cell.angle_gamma   90.00
#
_symmetry.space_group_name_H-M   'P 1'
#
loop_
_entity.id
_entity.type
_entity.pdbx_description
1 polymer ?
#
loop_
_entity_poly.entity_id
_entity_poly.type
_entity_poly.pdbx_seq_one_letter_code
_entity_poly.pdbx_strand_id
1 'polypeptide(L)'
;MKRFRLTVVALIACGGVFFGATGARAQIAPASGVCVGGVIAPGTYSSLTVANGSCAIPSGAVTILGNLLVANGGTLFAASPAATVTVLGGVYVYNNSTLIFGCAPSFGCETTTNDSIRGNLLSLGAREVILHGDTIGGSVTLNGGGGGLTCNNFINPVFSDIEDNTINGSVSIISLRSCYLGFIRNHVGSNVFVAGNAFADPDANEITTNIIGGYLQCFGNIPGAQFGDTGGTPNIAAGGKTGECGNL
;
A
#
# COMPACT_ATOMS: atom_id res chain seq x y z
N MET A 1 -15.15 -20.68 -95.81
CA MET A 1 -16.37 -21.34 -95.31
C MET A 1 -15.99 -22.56 -94.48
N LYS A 2 -16.21 -22.53 -93.16
CA LYS A 2 -16.64 -23.64 -92.27
C LYS A 2 -16.48 -23.19 -90.81
N ARG A 3 -17.61 -23.11 -90.11
CA ARG A 3 -17.77 -22.78 -88.68
C ARG A 3 -17.60 -24.07 -87.86
N PHE A 4 -16.93 -24.04 -86.71
CA PHE A 4 -17.15 -24.96 -85.56
C PHE A 4 -16.50 -24.32 -84.32
N ARG A 5 -17.30 -23.67 -83.45
CA ARG A 5 -17.93 -24.11 -82.19
C ARG A 5 -17.05 -23.90 -80.94
N LEU A 6 -17.63 -23.13 -80.00
CA LEU A 6 -17.25 -22.86 -78.62
C LEU A 6 -17.00 -24.14 -77.78
N THR A 7 -16.00 -24.07 -76.90
CA THR A 7 -16.12 -24.60 -75.51
C THR A 7 -15.30 -23.71 -74.57
N VAL A 8 -15.99 -22.93 -73.73
CA VAL A 8 -15.40 -22.23 -72.57
C VAL A 8 -15.54 -23.15 -71.38
N VAL A 9 -14.41 -23.54 -70.77
CA VAL A 9 -14.40 -24.24 -69.47
C VAL A 9 -14.20 -23.19 -68.38
N ALA A 10 -15.27 -22.90 -67.64
CA ALA A 10 -15.22 -22.09 -66.43
C ALA A 10 -14.83 -22.98 -65.23
N LEU A 11 -13.66 -22.74 -64.65
CA LEU A 11 -13.24 -23.36 -63.39
C LEU A 11 -13.83 -22.54 -62.23
N ILE A 12 -14.84 -23.10 -61.56
CA ILE A 12 -15.38 -22.61 -60.29
C ILE A 12 -14.45 -23.10 -59.17
N ALA A 13 -13.67 -22.20 -58.58
CA ALA A 13 -12.94 -22.47 -57.35
C ALA A 13 -13.83 -22.12 -56.14
N CYS A 14 -14.45 -23.14 -55.55
CA CYS A 14 -15.18 -23.04 -54.28
C CYS A 14 -14.23 -23.27 -53.10
N GLY A 15 -14.25 -22.33 -52.15
CA GLY A 15 -14.38 -22.64 -50.73
C GLY A 15 -13.10 -22.84 -49.91
N GLY A 16 -12.93 -21.97 -48.91
CA GLY A 16 -12.02 -22.25 -47.79
C GLY A 16 -11.57 -21.02 -47.00
N VAL A 17 -12.48 -20.14 -46.57
CA VAL A 17 -12.13 -19.13 -45.55
C VAL A 17 -12.05 -19.86 -44.21
N PHE A 18 -10.85 -20.23 -43.80
CA PHE A 18 -10.60 -20.72 -42.44
C PHE A 18 -10.74 -19.54 -41.47
N PHE A 19 -11.93 -19.37 -40.90
CA PHE A 19 -12.08 -18.60 -39.67
C PHE A 19 -11.38 -19.38 -38.56
N GLY A 20 -10.15 -18.98 -38.23
CA GLY A 20 -9.47 -19.45 -37.02
C GLY A 20 -10.30 -19.02 -35.81
N ALA A 21 -11.03 -19.96 -35.21
CA ALA A 21 -11.69 -19.76 -33.94
C ALA A 21 -10.61 -19.54 -32.87
N THR A 22 -10.35 -18.28 -32.52
CA THR A 22 -9.67 -17.95 -31.28
C THR A 22 -10.59 -18.43 -30.16
N GLY A 23 -10.23 -19.56 -29.54
CA GLY A 23 -10.93 -20.05 -28.37
C GLY A 23 -10.90 -18.98 -27.29
N ALA A 24 -12.04 -18.34 -27.05
CA ALA A 24 -12.22 -17.46 -25.91
C ALA A 24 -12.02 -18.33 -24.65
N ARG A 25 -10.87 -18.18 -23.99
CA ARG A 25 -10.70 -18.71 -22.64
C ARG A 25 -11.72 -17.98 -21.77
N ALA A 26 -12.67 -18.73 -21.18
CA ALA A 26 -13.52 -18.19 -20.14
C ALA A 26 -12.60 -17.68 -19.02
N GLN A 27 -12.42 -16.36 -18.93
CA GLN A 27 -11.79 -15.76 -17.76
C GLN A 27 -12.76 -15.97 -16.61
N ILE A 28 -12.39 -16.84 -15.66
CA ILE A 28 -13.08 -16.94 -14.39
C ILE A 28 -13.08 -15.52 -13.80
N ALA A 29 -14.27 -14.96 -13.60
CA ALA A 29 -14.39 -13.65 -12.98
C ALA A 29 -13.64 -13.69 -11.63
N PRO A 30 -12.80 -12.69 -11.34
CA PRO A 30 -11.98 -12.72 -10.13
C PRO A 30 -12.89 -12.74 -8.90
N ALA A 31 -12.69 -13.73 -8.03
CA ALA A 31 -13.51 -13.90 -6.84
C ALA A 31 -13.27 -12.76 -5.85
N SER A 32 -14.30 -12.35 -5.12
CA SER A 32 -14.11 -11.54 -3.92
C SER A 32 -13.55 -12.44 -2.83
N GLY A 33 -12.40 -12.09 -2.27
CA GLY A 33 -11.76 -12.85 -1.19
C GLY A 33 -12.21 -12.36 0.18
N VAL A 34 -12.55 -13.27 1.08
CA VAL A 34 -12.63 -13.00 2.52
C VAL A 34 -11.65 -13.92 3.23
N CYS A 35 -10.72 -13.32 3.98
CA CYS A 35 -9.80 -14.05 4.83
C CYS A 35 -10.19 -13.85 6.29
N VAL A 36 -10.39 -14.95 7.00
CA VAL A 36 -10.69 -14.99 8.44
C VAL A 36 -9.53 -15.58 9.26
N GLY A 37 -8.43 -15.93 8.59
CA GLY A 37 -7.26 -16.56 9.20
C GLY A 37 -6.45 -17.35 8.16
N GLY A 38 -5.12 -17.36 8.31
CA GLY A 38 -4.22 -18.20 7.53
C GLY A 38 -3.59 -17.50 6.33
N VAL A 39 -3.30 -18.27 5.27
CA VAL A 39 -2.58 -17.78 4.09
C VAL A 39 -3.57 -17.37 3.00
N ILE A 40 -3.43 -16.15 2.49
CA ILE A 40 -4.06 -15.70 1.25
C ILE A 40 -3.22 -16.23 0.09
N ALA A 41 -3.83 -17.02 -0.77
CA ALA A 41 -3.14 -17.61 -1.92
C ALA A 41 -2.82 -16.55 -2.99
N PRO A 42 -1.72 -16.72 -3.75
CA PRO A 42 -1.46 -15.94 -4.96
C PRO A 42 -2.64 -16.00 -5.94
N GLY A 43 -2.91 -14.90 -6.63
CA GLY A 43 -4.00 -14.82 -7.59
C GLY A 43 -4.59 -13.43 -7.74
N THR A 44 -5.67 -13.35 -8.51
CA THR A 44 -6.41 -12.10 -8.75
C THR A 44 -7.76 -12.14 -8.04
N TYR A 45 -8.03 -11.13 -7.25
CA TYR A 45 -9.26 -10.95 -6.48
C TYR A 45 -10.00 -9.70 -6.99
N SER A 46 -11.33 -9.74 -7.07
CA SER A 46 -12.11 -8.55 -7.42
C SER A 46 -12.10 -7.54 -6.27
N SER A 47 -12.09 -8.02 -5.03
CA SER A 47 -11.82 -7.27 -3.80
C SER A 47 -11.31 -8.25 -2.75
N LEU A 48 -10.65 -7.76 -1.71
CA LEU A 48 -10.18 -8.60 -0.60
C LEU A 48 -10.59 -7.98 0.74
N THR A 49 -11.16 -8.78 1.62
CA THR A 49 -11.46 -8.38 3.00
C THR A 49 -10.74 -9.31 3.96
N VAL A 50 -9.90 -8.75 4.81
CA VAL A 50 -9.38 -9.40 6.01
C VAL A 50 -10.36 -9.08 7.12
N ALA A 51 -11.13 -10.09 7.54
CA ALA A 51 -12.14 -9.96 8.59
C ALA A 51 -11.47 -10.00 9.98
N ASN A 52 -12.18 -10.45 11.01
CA ASN A 52 -11.61 -10.62 12.34
C ASN A 52 -10.75 -11.89 12.40
N GLY A 53 -9.45 -11.75 12.16
CA GLY A 53 -8.46 -12.83 12.15
C GLY A 53 -7.13 -12.39 11.54
N SER A 54 -6.12 -13.27 11.62
CA SER A 54 -4.77 -12.99 11.12
C SER A 54 -4.51 -13.68 9.79
N CYS A 55 -4.29 -12.87 8.76
CA CYS A 55 -4.08 -13.29 7.39
C CYS A 55 -2.68 -12.88 6.91
N ALA A 56 -2.05 -13.72 6.11
CA ALA A 56 -0.72 -13.45 5.57
C ALA A 56 -0.64 -13.71 4.07
N ILE A 57 0.21 -12.93 3.38
CA ILE A 57 0.63 -13.17 1.99
C ILE A 57 2.14 -13.46 2.03
N PRO A 58 2.54 -14.72 2.27
CA PRO A 58 3.95 -15.06 2.49
C PRO A 58 4.74 -15.13 1.19
N SER A 59 4.10 -15.36 0.05
CA SER A 59 4.77 -15.45 -1.25
C SER A 59 3.79 -15.29 -2.42
N GLY A 60 4.35 -15.07 -3.60
CA GLY A 60 3.64 -14.97 -4.87
C GLY A 60 2.93 -13.64 -5.10
N ALA A 61 2.34 -13.52 -6.29
CA ALA A 61 1.66 -12.29 -6.70
C ALA A 61 0.18 -12.31 -6.30
N VAL A 62 -0.26 -11.28 -5.59
CA VAL A 62 -1.68 -11.03 -5.25
C VAL A 62 -2.10 -9.71 -5.90
N THR A 63 -3.07 -9.78 -6.82
CA THR A 63 -3.65 -8.60 -7.45
C THR A 63 -5.09 -8.42 -6.99
N ILE A 64 -5.42 -7.27 -6.42
CA ILE A 64 -6.75 -6.92 -5.95
C ILE A 64 -7.26 -5.80 -6.86
N LEU A 65 -8.25 -6.10 -7.70
CA LEU A 65 -8.75 -5.16 -8.71
C LEU A 65 -9.56 -4.01 -8.12
N GLY A 66 -10.25 -4.26 -7.02
CA GLY A 66 -11.01 -3.28 -6.26
C GLY A 66 -10.25 -2.89 -5.00
N ASN A 67 -10.99 -2.80 -3.90
CA ASN A 67 -10.44 -2.37 -2.62
C ASN A 67 -9.92 -3.56 -1.80
N LEU A 68 -8.89 -3.28 -1.01
CA LEU A 68 -8.48 -4.10 0.12
C LEU A 68 -9.04 -3.48 1.40
N LEU A 69 -9.72 -4.30 2.19
CA LEU A 69 -10.28 -3.91 3.46
C LEU A 69 -9.67 -4.77 4.57
N VAL A 70 -9.03 -4.15 5.55
CA VAL A 70 -8.71 -4.77 6.84
C VAL A 70 -9.79 -4.32 7.83
N ALA A 71 -10.76 -5.18 8.07
CA ALA A 71 -11.89 -4.90 8.93
C ALA A 71 -11.47 -4.83 10.40
N ASN A 72 -12.39 -4.41 11.27
CA ASN A 72 -12.12 -4.26 12.70
C ASN A 72 -11.49 -5.52 13.31
N GLY A 73 -10.35 -5.36 13.99
CA GLY A 73 -9.60 -6.45 14.62
C GLY A 73 -8.85 -7.38 13.65
N GLY A 74 -8.97 -7.16 12.33
CA GLY A 74 -8.23 -7.93 11.34
C GLY A 74 -6.74 -7.64 11.36
N THR A 75 -5.93 -8.62 11.01
CA THR A 75 -4.48 -8.44 10.82
C THR A 75 -4.10 -8.92 9.44
N LEU A 76 -3.51 -8.06 8.63
CA LEU A 76 -2.88 -8.43 7.37
C LEU A 76 -1.36 -8.29 7.49
N PHE A 77 -0.66 -9.41 7.32
CA PHE A 77 0.78 -9.46 7.15
C PHE A 77 1.12 -9.68 5.67
N ALA A 78 1.46 -8.60 4.99
CA ALA A 78 1.87 -8.56 3.59
C ALA A 78 3.29 -7.96 3.46
N ALA A 79 4.19 -8.38 4.35
CA ALA A 79 5.59 -7.97 4.37
C ALA A 79 6.50 -9.19 4.12
N SER A 80 6.69 -9.52 2.85
CA SER A 80 7.55 -10.63 2.44
C SER A 80 8.30 -10.30 1.16
N PRO A 81 9.62 -10.55 1.10
CA PRO A 81 10.41 -10.32 -0.11
C PRO A 81 10.04 -11.31 -1.23
N ALA A 82 9.32 -12.39 -0.88
CA ALA A 82 8.83 -13.39 -1.83
C ALA A 82 7.41 -13.08 -2.35
N ALA A 83 6.77 -12.01 -1.89
CA ALA A 83 5.43 -11.61 -2.28
C ALA A 83 5.42 -10.31 -3.09
N THR A 84 4.36 -10.09 -3.86
CA THR A 84 4.05 -8.79 -4.44
C THR A 84 2.55 -8.60 -4.45
N VAL A 85 2.09 -7.50 -3.86
CA VAL A 85 0.70 -7.15 -3.68
C VAL A 85 0.41 -5.88 -4.45
N THR A 86 -0.58 -5.95 -5.33
CA THR A 86 -1.05 -4.81 -6.13
C THR A 86 -2.52 -4.60 -5.85
N VAL A 87 -2.88 -3.44 -5.29
CA VAL A 87 -4.26 -3.02 -5.07
C VAL A 87 -4.59 -1.91 -6.06
N LEU A 88 -5.51 -2.15 -7.00
CA LEU A 88 -5.89 -1.15 -8.00
C LEU A 88 -6.90 -0.13 -7.46
N GLY A 89 -7.64 -0.49 -6.41
CA GLY A 89 -8.47 0.43 -5.64
C GLY A 89 -7.73 1.07 -4.45
N GLY A 90 -8.48 1.36 -3.39
CA GLY A 90 -7.94 1.86 -2.12
C GLY A 90 -7.76 0.76 -1.07
N VAL A 91 -6.99 1.09 -0.05
CA VAL A 91 -6.80 0.28 1.15
C VAL A 91 -7.47 0.96 2.34
N TYR A 92 -8.29 0.20 3.07
CA TYR A 92 -9.02 0.69 4.24
C TYR A 92 -8.66 -0.16 5.45
N VAL A 93 -8.20 0.47 6.53
CA VAL A 93 -7.72 -0.20 7.74
C VAL A 93 -8.52 0.35 8.92
N TYR A 94 -9.37 -0.46 9.53
CA TYR A 94 -10.32 0.02 10.53
C TYR A 94 -9.91 -0.27 11.98
N ASN A 95 -10.82 0.00 12.92
CA ASN A 95 -10.54 0.03 14.34
C ASN A 95 -9.84 -1.24 14.83
N ASN A 96 -8.76 -1.03 15.57
CA ASN A 96 -7.97 -2.09 16.21
C ASN A 96 -7.44 -3.15 15.22
N SER A 97 -7.37 -2.83 13.92
CA SER A 97 -6.78 -3.70 12.91
C SER A 97 -5.30 -3.38 12.68
N THR A 98 -4.56 -4.33 12.15
CA THR A 98 -3.13 -4.20 11.82
C THR A 98 -2.93 -4.41 10.33
N LEU A 99 -2.21 -3.49 9.69
CA LEU A 99 -1.70 -3.64 8.34
C LEU A 99 -0.18 -3.55 8.39
N ILE A 100 0.50 -4.60 7.91
CA ILE A 100 1.92 -4.58 7.60
C ILE A 100 2.01 -4.86 6.10
N PHE A 101 2.49 -3.90 5.33
CA PHE A 101 2.45 -3.92 3.87
C PHE A 101 3.78 -3.44 3.32
N GLY A 102 4.27 -4.14 2.30
CA GLY A 102 5.62 -3.88 1.81
C GLY A 102 6.69 -4.45 2.74
N CYS A 103 7.93 -4.46 2.27
CA CYS A 103 9.09 -4.80 3.07
C CYS A 103 10.34 -4.10 2.57
N ALA A 104 11.25 -3.78 3.49
CA ALA A 104 12.56 -3.21 3.20
C ALA A 104 13.64 -3.75 4.16
N PRO A 105 14.94 -3.57 3.87
CA PRO A 105 16.02 -3.99 4.77
C PRO A 105 15.95 -3.44 6.19
N SER A 106 15.41 -2.24 6.37
CA SER A 106 15.13 -1.64 7.67
C SER A 106 14.10 -2.42 8.51
N PHE A 107 13.18 -3.13 7.86
CA PHE A 107 12.22 -4.04 8.47
C PHE A 107 12.73 -5.50 8.58
N GLY A 108 13.98 -5.75 8.15
CA GLY A 108 14.61 -7.06 8.19
C GLY A 108 14.46 -7.90 6.93
N CYS A 109 13.99 -7.33 5.80
CA CYS A 109 13.99 -8.04 4.53
C CYS A 109 15.32 -7.96 3.78
N GLU A 110 15.66 -8.99 3.00
CA GLU A 110 16.89 -8.96 2.19
C GLU A 110 16.85 -7.88 1.09
N THR A 111 15.64 -7.58 0.60
CA THR A 111 15.40 -6.62 -0.47
C THR A 111 14.17 -5.79 -0.18
N THR A 112 14.13 -4.58 -0.75
CA THR A 112 12.92 -3.77 -0.79
C THR A 112 11.94 -4.37 -1.79
N THR A 113 10.68 -4.55 -1.39
CA THR A 113 9.60 -5.01 -2.27
C THR A 113 9.07 -3.86 -3.13
N ASN A 114 8.13 -4.17 -4.03
CA ASN A 114 7.49 -3.17 -4.90
C ASN A 114 5.97 -3.34 -4.84
N ASP A 115 5.43 -3.40 -3.62
CA ASP A 115 4.00 -3.47 -3.41
C ASP A 115 3.35 -2.12 -3.78
N SER A 116 2.08 -2.15 -4.18
CA SER A 116 1.44 -0.94 -4.68
C SER A 116 -0.03 -0.82 -4.35
N ILE A 117 -0.43 0.43 -4.08
CA ILE A 117 -1.80 0.86 -3.88
C ILE A 117 -2.05 1.98 -4.88
N ARG A 118 -2.88 1.75 -5.89
CA ARG A 118 -3.16 2.77 -6.91
C ARG A 118 -4.07 3.89 -6.38
N GLY A 119 -4.94 3.58 -5.42
CA GLY A 119 -5.81 4.53 -4.74
C GLY A 119 -5.21 5.13 -3.47
N ASN A 120 -6.09 5.51 -2.54
CA ASN A 120 -5.72 6.04 -1.23
C ASN A 120 -5.54 4.90 -0.21
N LEU A 121 -4.73 5.15 0.82
CA LEU A 121 -4.75 4.39 2.06
C LEU A 121 -5.44 5.21 3.15
N LEU A 122 -6.49 4.67 3.74
CA LEU A 122 -7.22 5.28 4.85
C LEU A 122 -7.24 4.34 6.05
N SER A 123 -6.59 4.77 7.12
CA SER A 123 -6.60 4.14 8.43
C SER A 123 -7.45 4.97 9.40
N LEU A 124 -8.48 4.33 9.96
CA LEU A 124 -9.36 4.92 10.98
C LEU A 124 -9.28 4.04 12.23
N GLY A 125 -8.57 4.52 13.24
CA GLY A 125 -8.44 3.85 14.52
C GLY A 125 -7.67 2.52 14.48
N ALA A 126 -6.87 2.28 13.44
CA ALA A 126 -6.05 1.07 13.34
C ALA A 126 -5.12 0.93 14.55
N ARG A 127 -4.84 -0.32 14.94
CA ARG A 127 -3.86 -0.60 15.98
C ARG A 127 -2.46 -0.22 15.52
N GLU A 128 -2.13 -0.58 14.27
CA GLU A 128 -0.79 -0.44 13.68
C GLU A 128 -0.89 -0.40 12.16
N VAL A 129 -0.12 0.48 11.54
CA VAL A 129 0.06 0.55 10.09
C VAL A 129 1.56 0.67 9.82
N ILE A 130 2.12 -0.33 9.16
CA ILE A 130 3.51 -0.37 8.73
C ILE A 130 3.54 -0.48 7.20
N LEU A 131 4.23 0.46 6.55
CA LEU A 131 4.35 0.60 5.10
C LEU A 131 5.82 0.73 4.72
N HIS A 132 6.34 -0.21 3.95
CA HIS A 132 7.76 -0.29 3.61
C HIS A 132 8.03 -0.54 2.14
N GLY A 133 8.61 0.44 1.45
CA GLY A 133 8.99 0.28 0.04
C GLY A 133 7.80 0.30 -0.91
N ASP A 134 6.68 0.91 -0.52
CA ASP A 134 5.45 0.89 -1.30
C ASP A 134 5.37 2.03 -2.32
N THR A 135 4.63 1.79 -3.41
CA THR A 135 4.14 2.86 -4.29
C THR A 135 2.65 3.10 -4.08
N ILE A 136 2.31 4.30 -3.59
CA ILE A 136 0.93 4.72 -3.30
C ILE A 136 0.54 5.85 -4.25
N GLY A 137 -0.40 5.55 -5.15
CA GLY A 137 -0.88 6.48 -6.16
C GLY A 137 -1.76 7.61 -5.63
N GLY A 138 -2.35 7.42 -4.45
CA GLY A 138 -3.20 8.41 -3.77
C GLY A 138 -2.55 8.99 -2.51
N SER A 139 -3.41 9.45 -1.60
CA SER A 139 -3.03 9.98 -0.29
C SER A 139 -3.03 8.88 0.78
N VAL A 140 -2.24 9.09 1.82
CA VAL A 140 -2.19 8.25 3.02
C VAL A 140 -2.78 9.04 4.19
N THR A 141 -3.72 8.45 4.92
CA THR A 141 -4.29 9.05 6.13
C THR A 141 -4.32 8.03 7.25
N LEU A 142 -3.66 8.34 8.36
CA LEU A 142 -3.80 7.66 9.64
C LEU A 142 -4.54 8.61 10.57
N ASN A 143 -5.71 8.20 11.07
CA ASN A 143 -6.53 8.99 11.97
C ASN A 143 -6.92 8.17 13.21
N GLY A 144 -6.36 8.55 14.36
CA GLY A 144 -6.56 7.86 15.63
C GLY A 144 -5.83 6.51 15.69
N GLY A 145 -6.14 5.72 16.72
CA GLY A 145 -5.58 4.37 16.89
C GLY A 145 -4.21 4.36 17.57
N GLY A 146 -3.35 3.41 17.18
CA GLY A 146 -1.98 3.22 17.69
C GLY A 146 -1.84 2.21 18.85
N GLY A 147 -2.92 1.54 19.25
CA GLY A 147 -2.88 0.53 20.32
C GLY A 147 -2.63 1.08 21.73
N GLY A 148 -2.53 2.40 21.89
CA GLY A 148 -2.41 3.09 23.17
C GLY A 148 -1.02 3.67 23.44
N LEU A 149 -0.93 4.56 24.43
CA LEU A 149 0.33 5.16 24.89
C LEU A 149 1.11 4.17 25.74
N THR A 150 1.67 3.14 25.10
CA THR A 150 2.47 2.14 25.78
C THR A 150 3.53 1.53 24.87
N CYS A 151 4.71 1.31 25.43
CA CYS A 151 5.77 0.50 24.84
C CYS A 151 5.97 -0.83 25.60
N ASN A 152 4.99 -1.25 26.42
CA ASN A 152 5.12 -2.35 27.40
C ASN A 152 5.30 -3.75 26.78
N ASN A 153 5.52 -3.84 25.48
CA ASN A 153 6.00 -5.03 24.82
C ASN A 153 7.29 -4.71 24.07
N PHE A 154 8.41 -4.51 24.77
CA PHE A 154 9.70 -4.16 24.15
C PHE A 154 10.16 -5.14 23.06
N ILE A 155 9.65 -6.38 23.06
CA ILE A 155 9.92 -7.39 22.03
C ILE A 155 9.10 -7.13 20.75
N ASN A 156 7.91 -6.55 20.89
CA ASN A 156 7.03 -6.21 19.75
C ASN A 156 6.09 -5.05 20.14
N PRO A 157 6.62 -3.81 20.22
CA PRO A 157 5.83 -2.65 20.61
C PRO A 157 4.79 -2.35 19.54
N VAL A 158 3.72 -1.64 19.90
CA VAL A 158 2.74 -1.19 18.90
C VAL A 158 3.20 0.15 18.34
N PHE A 159 3.63 0.15 17.09
CA PHE A 159 4.08 1.34 16.42
C PHE A 159 3.34 1.53 15.10
N SER A 160 3.62 2.63 14.44
CA SER A 160 3.33 2.76 13.01
C SER A 160 4.58 3.30 12.36
N ASP A 161 4.85 2.83 11.16
CA ASP A 161 6.02 3.24 10.43
C ASP A 161 5.67 3.35 8.96
N ILE A 162 6.04 4.47 8.36
CA ILE A 162 5.84 4.74 6.95
C ILE A 162 7.22 5.10 6.44
N GLU A 163 7.86 4.14 5.80
CA GLU A 163 9.26 4.27 5.41
C GLU A 163 9.57 3.76 4.00
N ASP A 164 10.49 4.46 3.31
CA ASP A 164 10.93 4.14 1.95
C ASP A 164 9.82 4.12 0.89
N ASN A 165 8.73 4.86 1.11
CA ASN A 165 7.57 4.86 0.21
C ASN A 165 7.63 6.00 -0.82
N THR A 166 7.00 5.77 -1.97
CA THR A 166 6.58 6.84 -2.89
C THR A 166 5.08 7.06 -2.78
N ILE A 167 4.66 8.25 -2.37
CA ILE A 167 3.27 8.63 -2.15
C ILE A 167 2.94 9.83 -3.05
N ASN A 168 2.13 9.62 -4.08
CA ASN A 168 1.83 10.69 -5.04
C ASN A 168 0.91 11.79 -4.46
N GLY A 169 0.10 11.45 -3.45
CA GLY A 169 -0.82 12.37 -2.80
C GLY A 169 -0.23 13.08 -1.57
N SER A 170 -1.12 13.41 -0.63
CA SER A 170 -0.75 13.97 0.67
C SER A 170 -0.65 12.89 1.73
N VAL A 171 0.06 13.18 2.82
CA VAL A 171 0.09 12.35 4.02
C VAL A 171 -0.50 13.12 5.19
N SER A 172 -1.38 12.46 5.94
CA SER A 172 -1.97 13.00 7.17
C SER A 172 -1.88 11.96 8.29
N ILE A 173 -1.20 12.28 9.39
CA ILE A 173 -1.07 11.41 10.56
C ILE A 173 -1.58 12.21 11.76
N ILE A 174 -2.80 11.90 12.20
CA ILE A 174 -3.53 12.72 13.15
C ILE A 174 -4.02 11.88 14.33
N SER A 175 -3.86 12.41 15.55
CA SER A 175 -4.42 11.84 16.79
C SER A 175 -4.01 10.39 17.09
N LEU A 176 -2.90 9.93 16.51
CA LEU A 176 -2.32 8.61 16.78
C LEU A 176 -1.84 8.55 18.24
N ARG A 177 -2.12 7.44 18.93
CA ARG A 177 -1.67 7.17 20.31
C ARG A 177 -0.96 5.82 20.35
N SER A 178 0.37 5.82 20.19
CA SER A 178 1.16 4.60 19.97
C SER A 178 2.39 4.53 20.89
N CYS A 179 3.20 3.47 20.77
CA CYS A 179 4.56 3.47 21.30
C CYS A 179 5.45 4.45 20.53
N TYR A 180 5.46 4.33 19.19
CA TYR A 180 6.38 5.02 18.29
C TYR A 180 5.71 5.35 16.96
N LEU A 181 6.23 6.37 16.27
CA LEU A 181 5.93 6.69 14.89
C LEU A 181 7.23 7.00 14.15
N GLY A 182 7.45 6.29 13.04
CA GLY A 182 8.43 6.64 12.03
C GLY A 182 7.74 7.16 10.76
N PHE A 183 8.21 8.30 10.26
CA PHE A 183 7.90 8.80 8.93
C PHE A 183 9.22 9.15 8.23
N ILE A 184 9.80 8.15 7.55
CA ILE A 184 11.22 8.15 7.23
C ILE A 184 11.47 7.88 5.74
N ARG A 185 12.35 8.66 5.09
CA ARG A 185 12.81 8.39 3.70
C ARG A 185 11.70 8.27 2.65
N ASN A 186 10.56 8.92 2.87
CA ASN A 186 9.47 8.92 1.91
C ASN A 186 9.63 10.01 0.85
N HIS A 187 9.13 9.74 -0.34
CA HIS A 187 8.88 10.75 -1.37
C HIS A 187 7.38 11.04 -1.44
N VAL A 188 6.97 12.24 -1.03
CA VAL A 188 5.57 12.68 -1.02
C VAL A 188 5.34 13.77 -2.05
N GLY A 189 4.40 13.55 -2.96
CA GLY A 189 4.11 14.48 -4.05
C GLY A 189 3.43 15.78 -3.60
N SER A 190 2.71 15.75 -2.47
CA SER A 190 1.97 16.90 -1.96
C SER A 190 2.34 17.24 -0.50
N ASN A 191 1.37 17.61 0.33
CA ASN A 191 1.60 18.07 1.70
C ASN A 191 1.71 16.91 2.69
N VAL A 192 2.47 17.13 3.76
CA VAL A 192 2.54 16.25 4.93
C VAL A 192 2.04 17.02 6.15
N PHE A 193 1.05 16.47 6.85
CA PHE A 193 0.47 17.04 8.06
C PHE A 193 0.50 16.01 9.20
N VAL A 194 1.23 16.31 10.26
CA VAL A 194 1.40 15.43 11.43
C VAL A 194 0.97 16.16 12.70
N ALA A 195 -0.18 15.84 13.27
CA ALA A 195 -0.73 16.67 14.33
C ALA A 195 -1.50 15.90 15.42
N GLY A 196 -1.40 16.42 16.65
CA GLY A 196 -2.17 15.93 17.79
C GLY A 196 -1.82 14.50 18.23
N ASN A 197 -0.70 13.95 17.77
CA ASN A 197 -0.27 12.60 18.10
C ASN A 197 0.34 12.55 19.51
N ALA A 198 0.31 11.41 20.17
CA ALA A 198 1.21 11.17 21.29
C ALA A 198 1.78 9.77 21.28
N PHE A 199 2.98 9.67 21.86
CA PHE A 199 3.75 8.45 21.87
C PHE A 199 4.31 8.19 23.27
N ALA A 200 4.43 6.91 23.61
CA ALA A 200 4.98 6.51 24.91
C ALA A 200 6.50 6.56 24.93
N ASP A 201 7.15 6.33 23.79
CA ASP A 201 8.59 6.50 23.67
C ASP A 201 8.94 8.00 23.62
N PRO A 202 9.79 8.52 24.54
CA PRO A 202 10.26 9.90 24.48
C PRO A 202 11.04 10.23 23.20
N ASP A 203 11.58 9.22 22.50
CA ASP A 203 12.31 9.37 21.24
C ASP A 203 11.45 9.13 19.99
N ALA A 204 10.15 8.88 20.16
CA ALA A 204 9.23 8.69 19.05
C ALA A 204 8.97 9.97 18.22
N ASN A 205 8.09 9.83 17.22
CA ASN A 205 7.66 10.89 16.32
C ASN A 205 8.80 11.37 15.42
N GLU A 206 9.49 10.41 14.84
CA GLU A 206 10.64 10.66 14.00
C GLU A 206 10.17 10.96 12.59
N ILE A 207 10.44 12.18 12.14
CA ILE A 207 10.04 12.67 10.83
C ILE A 207 11.31 13.14 10.15
N THR A 208 11.92 12.28 9.34
CA THR A 208 13.28 12.53 8.85
C THR A 208 13.53 11.99 7.44
N THR A 209 14.46 12.64 6.73
CA THR A 209 14.96 12.24 5.40
C THR A 209 13.87 12.16 4.32
N ASN A 210 12.74 12.86 4.49
CA ASN A 210 11.68 12.86 3.49
C ASN A 210 11.93 13.93 2.42
N ILE A 211 11.44 13.66 1.20
CA ILE A 211 11.33 14.64 0.11
C ILE A 211 9.85 14.90 -0.11
N ILE A 212 9.43 16.14 0.10
CA ILE A 212 8.03 16.56 0.15
C ILE A 212 7.81 17.68 -0.87
N GLY A 213 6.93 17.45 -1.84
CA GLY A 213 6.60 18.42 -2.89
C GLY A 213 5.80 19.62 -2.37
N GLY A 214 5.11 19.48 -1.25
CA GLY A 214 4.34 20.54 -0.59
C GLY A 214 4.95 21.02 0.73
N TYR A 215 4.07 21.38 1.66
CA TYR A 215 4.43 21.79 3.02
C TYR A 215 4.62 20.57 3.93
N LEU A 216 5.56 20.69 4.88
CA LEU A 216 5.65 19.81 6.04
C LEU A 216 5.20 20.58 7.29
N GLN A 217 4.17 20.08 7.96
CA GLN A 217 3.48 20.79 9.03
C GLN A 217 3.27 19.88 10.23
N CYS A 218 3.80 20.28 11.39
CA CYS A 218 3.75 19.45 12.60
C CYS A 218 3.31 20.23 13.82
N PHE A 219 2.22 19.82 14.47
CA PHE A 219 1.59 20.60 15.54
C PHE A 219 0.96 19.76 16.64
N GLY A 220 1.28 20.09 17.89
CA GLY A 220 0.62 19.54 19.07
C GLY A 220 0.90 18.06 19.27
N ASN A 221 2.07 17.58 18.84
CA ASN A 221 2.50 16.21 19.07
C ASN A 221 3.28 16.11 20.39
N ILE A 222 3.24 14.93 21.03
CA ILE A 222 3.96 14.66 22.28
C ILE A 222 4.64 13.28 22.21
N PRO A 223 5.98 13.18 22.14
CA PRO A 223 6.92 14.27 21.95
C PRO A 223 6.67 15.02 20.63
N GLY A 224 7.18 16.25 20.56
CA GLY A 224 7.16 17.01 19.30
C GLY A 224 7.95 16.27 18.23
N ALA A 225 7.66 16.55 16.95
CA ALA A 225 8.40 15.93 15.86
C ALA A 225 9.92 16.12 16.01
N GLN A 226 10.69 15.07 15.76
CA GLN A 226 12.14 15.06 15.96
C GLN A 226 12.90 14.18 14.96
N PHE A 227 14.23 14.22 15.00
CA PHE A 227 15.08 13.26 14.29
C PHE A 227 15.15 11.90 15.00
N GLY A 228 15.05 11.94 16.32
CA GLY A 228 15.31 10.83 17.24
C GLY A 228 16.67 10.15 17.01
N ASP A 229 16.75 8.84 17.26
CA ASP A 229 18.00 8.06 17.20
C ASP A 229 18.23 7.34 15.87
N THR A 230 17.26 7.36 14.95
CA THR A 230 17.41 6.74 13.62
C THR A 230 18.49 7.39 12.74
N GLY A 231 19.04 8.54 13.14
CA GLY A 231 20.22 9.14 12.50
C GLY A 231 19.96 9.67 11.09
N GLY A 232 18.70 9.97 10.77
CA GLY A 232 18.31 10.54 9.49
C GLY A 232 18.78 11.99 9.27
N THR A 233 18.59 12.49 8.05
CA THR A 233 18.95 13.85 7.62
C THR A 233 17.73 14.77 7.52
N PRO A 234 17.90 16.11 7.48
CA PRO A 234 16.77 17.02 7.40
C PRO A 234 15.85 16.77 6.20
N ASN A 235 14.56 16.93 6.43
CA ASN A 235 13.51 16.88 5.41
C ASN A 235 13.66 18.03 4.42
N ILE A 236 13.38 17.72 3.16
CA ILE A 236 13.26 18.68 2.08
C ILE A 236 11.77 18.85 1.80
N ALA A 237 11.22 20.03 2.08
CA ALA A 237 9.83 20.38 1.78
C ALA A 237 9.80 21.62 0.89
N ALA A 238 9.32 21.51 -0.35
CA ALA A 238 9.35 22.61 -1.31
C ALA A 238 8.43 23.78 -0.90
N GLY A 239 7.32 23.48 -0.21
CA GLY A 239 6.46 24.51 0.41
C GLY A 239 7.05 25.09 1.71
N GLY A 240 8.05 24.45 2.29
CA GLY A 240 8.64 24.83 3.57
C GLY A 240 8.10 24.00 4.74
N LYS A 241 8.69 24.25 5.91
CA LYS A 241 8.47 23.49 7.14
C LYS A 241 7.94 24.40 8.25
N THR A 242 6.95 23.96 8.99
CA THR A 242 6.30 24.77 10.04
C THR A 242 6.00 23.97 11.31
N GLY A 243 5.88 24.69 12.42
CA GLY A 243 5.63 24.10 13.73
C GLY A 243 6.85 23.33 14.25
N GLU A 244 6.62 22.18 14.86
CA GLU A 244 7.67 21.31 15.42
C GLU A 244 8.67 20.86 14.34
N CYS A 245 8.21 20.72 13.10
CA CYS A 245 9.04 20.32 11.97
C CYS A 245 9.87 21.45 11.37
N GLY A 246 9.81 22.68 11.90
CA GLY A 246 10.50 23.84 11.31
C GLY A 246 12.01 23.67 11.15
N ASN A 247 12.64 22.89 12.03
CA ASN A 247 14.08 22.61 12.03
C ASN A 247 14.44 21.19 11.59
N LEU A 248 13.45 20.36 11.25
CA LEU A 248 13.65 18.95 10.85
C LEU A 248 13.90 18.78 9.37
#